data_AF-A0A1Y2BWL1-F1
#
_entry.id   AF-A0A1Y2BWL1-F1
#
_cell.length_a   1.000
_cell.length_b   1.000
_cell.length_c   1.000
_cell.angle_alpha   90.00
_cell.angle_beta   90.00
_cell.angle_gamma   90.00
#
_symmetry.space_group_name_H-M   'P 1'
#
loop_
_entity.id
_entity.type
_entity.pdbx_description
1 polymer ?
#
loop_
_entity_poly.entity_id
_entity_poly.type
_entity_poly.pdbx_seq_one_letter_code
_entity_poly.pdbx_strand_id
1 'polypeptide(L)'
;MESMLQQTTIMMQKPSCSTFSAFHLCFDEISVSFYRRAKKALILAMEQPPTLATVQACNCLCQFALSKGQPVTGIQFLRMSLNMILELRLDVDPDDSPWLFHLNLTPRQKEERRRAFWGAYWQIMWLDSNDDVKDVEINCDRIKAPGIVMDPGPVFENCVFRKWECELLAVIGKK
;
A
#
# COMPACT_ATOMS: atom_id res chain seq x y z
N MET A 1 16.14 -5.11 -23.27
CA MET A 1 16.01 -4.68 -21.86
C MET A 1 14.78 -3.80 -21.61
N GLU A 2 14.35 -2.98 -22.57
CA GLU A 2 13.12 -2.17 -22.46
C GLU A 2 11.82 -3.00 -22.34
N SER A 3 11.80 -4.21 -22.92
CA SER A 3 10.64 -5.12 -22.89
C SER A 3 10.26 -5.64 -21.49
N MET A 4 11.21 -5.80 -20.56
CA MET A 4 10.89 -6.25 -19.19
C MET A 4 10.33 -5.10 -18.34
N LEU A 5 10.84 -3.87 -18.48
CA LEU A 5 10.32 -2.69 -17.78
C LEU A 5 8.87 -2.37 -18.21
N GLN A 6 8.53 -2.62 -19.48
CA GLN A 6 7.18 -2.42 -19.99
C GLN A 6 6.20 -3.49 -19.46
N GLN A 7 6.65 -4.73 -19.25
CA GLN A 7 5.83 -5.77 -18.59
C GLN A 7 5.66 -5.52 -17.09
N THR A 8 6.65 -4.96 -16.39
CA THR A 8 6.53 -4.57 -14.98
C THR A 8 5.54 -3.41 -14.80
N THR A 9 5.51 -2.47 -15.74
CA THR A 9 4.56 -1.33 -15.74
C THR A 9 3.12 -1.81 -16.00
N ILE A 10 2.92 -2.77 -16.90
CA ILE A 10 1.58 -3.31 -17.23
C ILE A 10 1.00 -4.15 -16.09
N MET A 11 1.82 -4.87 -15.31
CA MET A 11 1.33 -5.60 -14.13
C MET A 11 0.99 -4.70 -12.92
N MET A 12 1.45 -3.44 -12.91
CA MET A 12 1.16 -2.49 -11.82
C MET A 12 0.09 -1.44 -12.18
N GLN A 13 -0.33 -1.34 -13.45
CA GLN A 13 -1.31 -0.33 -13.92
C GLN A 13 -2.79 -0.69 -13.75
N LYS A 14 -3.11 -1.86 -13.19
CA LYS A 14 -4.48 -2.20 -12.75
C LYS A 14 -4.48 -2.62 -11.28
N PRO A 15 -4.58 -1.68 -10.32
CA PRO A 15 -4.66 -2.03 -8.90
C PRO A 15 -6.00 -2.68 -8.49
N SER A 16 -6.92 -2.98 -9.41
CA SER A 16 -8.27 -3.44 -9.06
C SER A 16 -8.52 -4.95 -9.19
N CYS A 17 -7.56 -5.75 -9.71
CA CYS A 17 -7.85 -7.17 -9.98
C CYS A 17 -7.33 -8.13 -8.89
N SER A 18 -6.23 -7.82 -8.19
CA SER A 18 -5.68 -8.73 -7.18
C SER A 18 -6.45 -8.67 -5.86
N THR A 19 -6.85 -7.48 -5.39
CA THR A 19 -7.47 -7.31 -4.07
C THR A 19 -8.94 -7.77 -4.03
N PHE A 20 -9.68 -7.65 -5.14
CA PHE A 20 -11.05 -8.17 -5.22
C PHE A 20 -11.08 -9.71 -5.33
N SER A 21 -10.03 -10.30 -5.90
CA SER A 21 -9.89 -11.75 -5.99
C SER A 21 -9.40 -12.39 -4.68
N ALA A 22 -8.72 -11.63 -3.81
CA ALA A 22 -8.10 -12.18 -2.59
C ALA A 22 -9.12 -12.67 -1.53
N PHE A 23 -10.35 -12.13 -1.53
CA PHE A 23 -11.40 -12.57 -0.59
C PHE A 23 -12.16 -13.83 -1.07
N HIS A 24 -12.03 -14.24 -2.33
CA HIS A 24 -12.76 -15.40 -2.90
C HIS A 24 -11.88 -16.41 -3.65
N LEU A 25 -10.59 -16.14 -3.86
CA LEU A 25 -9.69 -17.11 -4.47
C LEU A 25 -9.22 -18.13 -3.42
N CYS A 26 -9.85 -19.29 -3.55
CA CYS A 26 -9.34 -20.60 -3.17
C CYS A 26 -7.82 -20.73 -3.40
N PHE A 27 -7.19 -21.70 -2.74
CA PHE A 27 -5.77 -22.06 -2.86
C PHE A 27 -5.36 -22.45 -4.28
N ASP A 28 -5.35 -21.50 -5.20
CA ASP A 28 -4.93 -21.74 -6.57
C ASP A 28 -3.41 -21.63 -6.63
N GLU A 29 -2.75 -22.70 -7.08
CA GLU A 29 -1.32 -22.76 -7.36
C GLU A 29 -0.87 -21.58 -8.22
N ILE A 30 -1.75 -21.10 -9.10
CA ILE A 30 -1.53 -19.91 -9.93
C ILE A 30 -1.26 -18.67 -9.07
N SER A 31 -2.06 -18.42 -8.03
CA SER A 31 -1.90 -17.26 -7.14
C SER A 31 -0.56 -17.28 -6.39
N VAL A 32 -0.15 -18.46 -5.92
CA VAL A 32 1.14 -18.67 -5.24
C VAL A 32 2.30 -18.46 -6.23
N SER A 33 2.15 -18.89 -7.49
CA SER A 33 3.15 -18.67 -8.52
C SER A 33 3.36 -17.17 -8.81
N PHE A 34 2.28 -16.39 -8.90
CA PHE A 34 2.35 -14.94 -9.08
C PHE A 34 2.96 -14.23 -7.88
N TYR A 35 2.58 -14.62 -6.66
CA TYR A 35 3.17 -14.10 -5.43
C TYR A 35 4.69 -14.33 -5.40
N ARG A 36 5.17 -15.55 -5.72
CA ARG A 36 6.61 -15.85 -5.78
C ARG A 36 7.34 -15.00 -6.82
N ARG A 37 6.73 -14.77 -7.99
CA ARG A 37 7.30 -13.91 -9.03
C ARG A 37 7.34 -12.44 -8.60
N ALA A 38 6.26 -11.94 -8.01
CA ALA A 38 6.17 -10.58 -7.50
C ALA A 38 7.19 -10.32 -6.38
N LYS A 39 7.34 -11.26 -5.44
CA LYS A 39 8.37 -11.20 -4.39
C LYS A 39 9.78 -11.11 -4.98
N LYS A 40 10.12 -11.94 -5.97
CA LYS A 40 11.43 -11.88 -6.65
C LYS A 40 11.64 -10.55 -7.36
N ALA A 41 10.62 -10.05 -8.07
CA ALA A 41 10.70 -8.77 -8.76
C ALA A 41 10.87 -7.60 -7.78
N LEU A 42 10.20 -7.64 -6.62
CA LEU A 42 10.35 -6.64 -5.58
C LEU A 42 11.78 -6.63 -5.03
N ILE A 43 12.39 -7.78 -4.76
CA ILE A 43 13.78 -7.86 -4.27
C ILE A 43 14.74 -7.15 -5.24
N LEU A 44 14.58 -7.36 -6.55
CA LEU A 44 15.39 -6.65 -7.55
C LEU A 44 15.09 -5.14 -7.56
N ALA A 45 13.82 -4.76 -7.40
CA ALA A 45 13.43 -3.35 -7.36
C ALA A 45 13.94 -2.62 -6.11
N MET A 46 14.23 -3.34 -5.01
CA MET A 46 14.80 -2.76 -3.79
C MET A 46 16.26 -2.32 -3.94
N GLU A 47 16.95 -2.71 -5.03
CA GLU A 47 18.27 -2.19 -5.36
C GLU A 47 18.20 -0.75 -5.93
N GLN A 48 17.00 -0.26 -6.21
CA GLN A 48 16.73 1.09 -6.71
C GLN A 48 16.06 1.95 -5.63
N PRO A 49 16.12 3.30 -5.76
CA PRO A 49 15.37 4.18 -4.87
C PRO A 49 13.88 3.81 -4.84
N PRO A 50 13.20 3.94 -3.69
CA PRO A 50 11.82 3.54 -3.57
C PRO A 50 10.92 4.36 -4.49
N THR A 51 9.79 3.75 -4.86
CA THR A 51 8.77 4.39 -5.68
C THR A 51 7.40 4.12 -5.08
N LEU A 52 6.39 4.88 -5.51
CA LEU A 52 5.01 4.58 -5.14
C LEU A 52 4.61 3.14 -5.48
N ALA A 53 5.12 2.61 -6.60
CA ALA A 53 4.86 1.26 -7.06
C ALA A 53 5.48 0.19 -6.13
N THR A 54 6.67 0.42 -5.59
CA THR A 54 7.30 -0.52 -4.64
C THR A 54 6.57 -0.53 -3.30
N VAL A 55 6.08 0.62 -2.82
CA VAL A 55 5.20 0.71 -1.64
C VAL A 55 3.91 -0.09 -1.86
N GLN A 56 3.22 0.13 -2.98
CA GLN A 56 2.00 -0.60 -3.32
C GLN A 56 2.25 -2.10 -3.46
N ALA A 57 3.37 -2.51 -4.07
CA ALA A 57 3.76 -3.91 -4.17
C ALA A 57 3.98 -4.55 -2.79
N CYS A 58 4.67 -3.87 -1.87
CA CYS A 58 4.83 -4.34 -0.49
C CYS A 58 3.49 -4.50 0.22
N ASN A 59 2.57 -3.53 0.10
CA ASN A 59 1.24 -3.62 0.69
C ASN A 59 0.47 -4.85 0.16
N CYS A 60 0.49 -5.08 -1.15
CA CYS A 60 -0.15 -6.25 -1.77
C CYS A 60 0.47 -7.57 -1.31
N LEU A 61 1.81 -7.65 -1.24
CA LEU A 61 2.51 -8.85 -0.77
C LEU A 61 2.26 -9.12 0.71
N CYS A 62 2.17 -8.07 1.54
CA CYS A 62 1.79 -8.17 2.93
C CYS A 62 0.40 -8.80 3.07
N GLN A 63 -0.61 -8.21 2.41
CA GLN A 63 -1.99 -8.73 2.44
C GLN A 63 -2.08 -10.17 1.96
N PHE A 64 -1.36 -10.53 0.89
CA PHE A 64 -1.30 -11.91 0.42
C PHE A 64 -0.66 -12.84 1.45
N ALA A 65 0.46 -12.46 2.07
CA ALA A 65 1.12 -13.28 3.08
C ALA A 65 0.21 -13.47 4.32
N LEU A 66 -0.45 -12.41 4.79
CA LEU A 66 -1.40 -12.46 5.89
C LEU A 66 -2.59 -13.37 5.59
N SER A 67 -3.17 -13.27 4.40
CA SER A 67 -4.30 -14.14 4.00
C SER A 67 -3.92 -15.62 3.86
N LYS A 68 -2.61 -15.92 3.73
CA LYS A 68 -2.07 -17.29 3.74
C LYS A 68 -1.56 -17.73 5.12
N GLY A 69 -1.83 -16.97 6.19
CA GLY A 69 -1.40 -17.32 7.54
C GLY A 69 0.12 -17.25 7.72
N GLN A 70 0.80 -16.36 6.98
CA GLN A 70 2.24 -16.14 7.07
C GLN A 70 2.56 -14.76 7.68
N PRO A 71 2.24 -14.52 8.97
CA PRO A 71 2.35 -13.20 9.59
C PRO A 71 3.77 -12.65 9.59
N VAL A 72 4.78 -13.47 9.91
CA VAL A 72 6.19 -13.06 9.91
C VAL A 72 6.62 -12.50 8.55
N THR A 73 6.25 -13.18 7.46
CA THR A 73 6.54 -12.71 6.10
C THR A 73 5.75 -11.46 5.76
N GLY A 74 4.48 -11.38 6.15
CA GLY A 74 3.64 -10.20 5.93
C GLY A 74 4.18 -8.96 6.63
N ILE A 75 4.55 -9.08 7.90
CA ILE A 75 5.12 -8.00 8.72
C ILE A 75 6.43 -7.47 8.11
N GLN A 76 7.28 -8.35 7.56
CA GLN A 76 8.50 -7.91 6.87
C GLN A 76 8.18 -6.97 5.69
N PHE A 77 7.19 -7.32 4.85
CA PHE A 77 6.77 -6.44 3.76
C PHE A 77 6.12 -5.16 4.25
N LEU A 78 5.37 -5.22 5.34
CA LEU A 78 4.76 -4.03 5.93
C LEU A 78 5.83 -3.05 6.43
N ARG A 79 6.82 -3.52 7.20
CA ARG A 79 7.94 -2.68 7.68
C ARG A 79 8.68 -2.03 6.51
N MET A 80 8.97 -2.80 5.46
CA MET A 80 9.57 -2.25 4.24
C MET A 80 8.69 -1.16 3.61
N SER A 81 7.37 -1.39 3.52
CA SER A 81 6.42 -0.42 3.01
C SER A 81 6.42 0.89 3.82
N LEU A 82 6.39 0.78 5.15
CA LEU A 82 6.37 1.92 6.05
C LEU A 82 7.67 2.75 5.96
N ASN A 83 8.83 2.09 5.91
CA ASN A 83 10.10 2.78 5.70
C ASN A 83 10.12 3.55 4.37
N MET A 84 9.63 2.92 3.28
CA MET A 84 9.54 3.58 1.98
C MET A 84 8.50 4.72 1.97
N ILE A 85 7.42 4.61 2.74
CA ILE A 85 6.43 5.69 2.91
C ILE A 85 7.10 6.93 3.52
N LEU A 86 7.90 6.75 4.57
CA LEU A 86 8.63 7.85 5.21
C LEU A 86 9.68 8.45 4.28
N GLU A 87 10.45 7.62 3.57
CA GLU A 87 11.46 8.07 2.62
C GLU A 87 10.85 8.89 1.47
N LEU A 88 9.71 8.46 0.95
CA LEU A 88 8.96 9.15 -0.10
C LEU A 88 8.07 10.29 0.42
N ARG A 89 8.01 10.47 1.74
CA ARG A 89 7.15 11.44 2.43
C ARG A 89 5.68 11.30 2.06
N LEU A 90 5.20 10.06 1.93
CA LEU A 90 3.78 9.74 1.67
C LEU A 90 2.91 9.90 2.92
N ASP A 91 3.50 10.19 4.08
CA ASP A 91 2.83 10.61 5.31
C ASP A 91 2.36 12.08 5.27
N VAL A 92 2.61 12.80 4.17
CA VAL A 92 2.13 14.16 3.94
C VAL A 92 1.16 14.16 2.75
N ASP A 93 0.01 14.82 2.89
CA ASP A 93 -0.95 14.91 1.79
C ASP A 93 -0.29 15.49 0.54
N PRO A 94 -0.52 14.91 -0.66
CA PRO A 94 0.06 15.42 -1.89
C PRO A 94 -0.45 16.82 -2.28
N ASP A 95 -1.56 17.30 -1.71
CA ASP A 95 -1.97 18.71 -1.86
C ASP A 95 -1.06 19.67 -1.06
N ASP A 96 -0.47 19.19 0.03
CA ASP A 96 0.32 19.98 0.99
C ASP A 96 1.83 19.72 0.85
N SER A 97 2.26 19.22 -0.31
CA SER A 97 3.61 18.76 -0.59
C SER A 97 4.30 19.58 -1.68
N PRO A 98 4.97 20.71 -1.35
CA PRO A 98 5.56 21.62 -2.34
C PRO A 98 6.57 20.95 -3.29
N TRP A 99 7.30 19.93 -2.82
CA TRP A 99 8.27 19.19 -3.63
C TRP A 99 7.60 18.40 -4.77
N LEU A 100 6.27 18.29 -4.79
CA LEU A 100 5.52 17.60 -5.83
C LEU A 100 4.86 18.55 -6.83
N PHE A 101 4.89 19.87 -6.60
CA PHE A 101 4.18 20.84 -7.46
C PHE A 101 4.67 20.82 -8.90
N HIS A 102 5.98 20.63 -9.11
CA HIS A 102 6.57 20.53 -10.44
C HIS A 102 6.07 19.33 -11.26
N LEU A 103 5.48 18.31 -10.61
CA LEU A 103 4.96 17.12 -11.29
C LEU A 103 3.53 17.31 -11.83
N ASN A 104 2.82 18.38 -11.44
CA ASN A 104 1.44 18.64 -11.86
C ASN A 104 0.50 17.41 -11.74
N LEU A 105 0.54 16.75 -10.57
CA LEU A 105 -0.18 15.50 -10.35
C LEU A 105 -1.69 15.64 -10.58
N THR A 106 -2.26 14.68 -11.30
CA THR A 106 -3.71 14.60 -11.50
C THR A 106 -4.42 14.24 -10.17
N PRO A 107 -5.72 14.55 -10.03
CA PRO A 107 -6.49 14.13 -8.86
C PRO A 107 -6.38 12.62 -8.57
N ARG A 108 -6.34 11.80 -9.62
CA ARG A 108 -6.14 10.35 -9.51
C ARG A 108 -4.78 10.00 -8.92
N GLN A 109 -3.69 10.58 -9.42
CA GLN A 109 -2.34 10.30 -8.92
C GLN A 109 -2.14 10.74 -7.47
N LYS A 110 -2.77 11.86 -7.07
CA LYS A 110 -2.80 12.29 -5.67
C LYS A 110 -3.51 11.26 -4.80
N GLU A 111 -4.65 10.76 -5.25
CA GLU A 111 -5.40 9.74 -4.53
C GLU A 111 -4.68 8.39 -4.43
N GLU A 112 -3.97 7.97 -5.48
CA GLU A 112 -3.12 6.75 -5.45
C GLU A 112 -2.05 6.82 -4.36
N ARG A 113 -1.49 8.01 -4.12
CA ARG A 113 -0.51 8.25 -3.04
C ARG A 113 -1.16 8.18 -1.65
N ARG A 114 -2.33 8.83 -1.47
CA ARG A 114 -3.09 8.72 -0.22
C ARG A 114 -3.42 7.26 0.12
N ARG A 115 -3.86 6.50 -0.88
CA ARG A 115 -4.23 5.09 -0.71
C ARG A 115 -3.04 4.20 -0.42
N ALA A 116 -1.86 4.50 -0.95
CA ALA A 116 -0.64 3.77 -0.60
C ALA A 116 -0.29 3.96 0.89
N PHE A 117 -0.38 5.19 1.40
CA PHE A 117 -0.24 5.47 2.84
C PHE A 117 -1.30 4.72 3.66
N TRP A 118 -2.58 4.95 3.37
CA TRP A 118 -3.68 4.40 4.17
C TRP A 118 -3.72 2.87 4.13
N GLY A 119 -3.28 2.27 3.03
CA GLY A 119 -3.17 0.81 2.89
C GLY A 119 -2.15 0.20 3.85
N ALA A 120 -1.01 0.85 4.09
CA ALA A 120 -0.02 0.42 5.06
C ALA A 120 -0.41 0.80 6.49
N TYR A 121 -0.89 2.04 6.68
CA TYR A 121 -1.27 2.56 7.99
C TYR A 121 -2.39 1.75 8.65
N TRP A 122 -3.41 1.35 7.87
CA TRP A 122 -4.46 0.49 8.37
C TRP A 122 -3.95 -0.90 8.79
N GLN A 123 -2.99 -1.46 8.05
CA GLN A 123 -2.40 -2.76 8.38
C GLN A 123 -1.59 -2.71 9.68
N ILE A 124 -0.82 -1.65 9.92
CA ILE A 124 -0.11 -1.50 11.19
C ILE A 124 -1.09 -1.33 12.35
N MET A 125 -2.15 -0.53 12.22
CA MET A 125 -3.15 -0.39 13.31
C MET A 125 -3.85 -1.71 13.64
N TRP A 126 -4.05 -2.58 12.65
CA TRP A 126 -4.64 -3.90 12.85
C TRP A 126 -3.65 -4.91 13.47
N LEU A 127 -2.35 -4.78 13.19
CA LEU A 127 -1.31 -5.65 13.72
C LEU A 127 -0.75 -5.19 15.07
N ASP A 128 -0.69 -3.89 15.33
CA ASP A 128 -0.14 -3.27 16.54
C ASP A 128 -0.96 -3.61 17.78
N SER A 129 -2.24 -3.97 17.62
CA SER A 129 -3.01 -4.62 18.69
C SER A 129 -2.39 -5.94 19.18
N ASN A 130 -1.36 -6.45 18.49
CA ASN A 130 -0.58 -7.65 18.83
C ASN A 130 0.93 -7.39 19.10
N ASP A 131 1.37 -6.12 19.26
CA ASP A 131 2.74 -5.72 19.67
C ASP A 131 3.91 -5.96 18.67
N ASP A 132 3.64 -6.34 17.42
CA ASP A 132 4.70 -6.78 16.48
C ASP A 132 5.39 -5.66 15.67
N VAL A 133 4.90 -4.42 15.66
CA VAL A 133 5.30 -3.38 14.67
C VAL A 133 5.60 -2.00 15.29
N LYS A 134 5.95 -1.93 16.58
CA LYS A 134 6.16 -0.66 17.30
C LYS A 134 7.41 0.13 16.89
N ASP A 135 8.22 -0.36 15.96
CA ASP A 135 9.50 0.22 15.57
C ASP A 135 9.40 1.36 14.55
N VAL A 136 8.23 1.62 13.96
CA VAL A 136 8.06 2.68 12.96
C VAL A 136 7.10 3.76 13.46
N GLU A 137 7.63 4.94 13.75
CA GLU A 137 6.84 6.13 14.12
C GLU A 137 6.20 6.73 12.87
N ILE A 138 4.89 6.55 12.71
CA ILE A 138 4.10 7.05 11.59
C ILE A 138 2.78 7.66 12.10
N ASN A 139 2.36 8.78 11.52
CA ASN A 139 1.13 9.48 11.90
C ASN A 139 0.26 9.75 10.66
N CYS A 140 -1.07 9.65 10.82
CA CYS A 140 -2.08 9.92 9.80
C CYS A 140 -2.67 11.35 9.81
N ASP A 141 -2.28 12.22 10.75
CA ASP A 141 -2.85 13.56 10.90
C ASP A 141 -2.59 14.48 9.70
N ARG A 142 -1.50 14.22 8.97
CA ARG A 142 -1.03 15.04 7.86
C ARG A 142 -1.52 14.55 6.50
N ILE A 143 -2.41 13.55 6.47
CA ILE A 143 -2.99 13.03 5.24
C ILE A 143 -4.51 13.08 5.28
N LYS A 144 -5.14 13.49 4.18
CA LYS A 144 -6.60 13.45 4.08
C LYS A 144 -7.07 12.00 3.99
N ALA A 145 -8.28 11.74 4.48
CA ALA A 145 -8.91 10.43 4.33
C ALA A 145 -9.08 10.09 2.82
N PRO A 146 -9.05 8.79 2.44
CA PRO A 146 -9.27 8.39 1.06
C PRO A 146 -10.64 8.85 0.55
N GLY A 147 -10.65 9.51 -0.59
CA GLY A 147 -11.84 10.12 -1.18
C GLY A 147 -12.28 9.47 -2.49
N ILE A 148 -13.35 10.01 -3.07
CA ILE A 148 -13.81 9.64 -4.40
C ILE A 148 -13.06 10.48 -5.43
N VAL A 149 -12.56 9.83 -6.48
CA VAL A 149 -12.06 10.50 -7.69
C VAL A 149 -12.90 10.07 -8.87
N MET A 150 -13.37 11.04 -9.66
CA MET A 150 -14.20 10.84 -10.83
C MET A 150 -13.36 10.96 -12.11
N ASP A 151 -13.39 9.94 -12.99
CA ASP A 151 -12.71 9.94 -14.28
C ASP A 151 -13.19 8.80 -15.22
N PRO A 152 -14.24 8.98 -16.05
CA PRO A 152 -15.41 9.85 -15.88
C PRO A 152 -16.40 9.34 -14.81
N GLY A 153 -16.23 8.09 -14.35
CA GLY A 153 -16.95 7.50 -13.22
C GLY A 153 -16.05 7.36 -11.98
N PRO A 154 -16.55 6.79 -10.87
CA PRO A 154 -15.74 6.58 -9.67
C PRO A 154 -14.59 5.61 -9.95
N VAL A 155 -13.35 6.09 -9.86
CA VAL A 155 -12.14 5.28 -10.07
C VAL A 155 -11.81 4.44 -8.84
N PHE A 156 -12.11 4.97 -7.65
CA PHE A 156 -11.81 4.33 -6.38
C PHE A 156 -13.06 4.21 -5.52
N GLU A 157 -13.09 3.15 -4.71
CA GLU A 157 -14.11 2.98 -3.68
C GLU A 157 -14.03 4.10 -2.64
N ASN A 158 -15.18 4.62 -2.23
CA ASN A 158 -15.25 5.61 -1.18
C ASN A 158 -14.88 4.97 0.17
N CYS A 159 -13.78 5.43 0.79
CA CYS A 159 -13.29 4.89 2.06
C CYS A 159 -13.06 5.99 3.10
N VAL A 160 -13.94 6.99 3.16
CA VAL A 160 -13.82 8.09 4.14
C VAL A 160 -13.75 7.63 5.60
N PHE A 161 -14.32 6.46 5.91
CA PHE A 161 -14.31 5.88 7.25
C PHE A 161 -12.95 5.31 7.67
N ARG A 162 -11.98 5.19 6.75
CA ARG A 162 -10.68 4.57 7.02
C ARG A 162 -9.91 5.26 8.16
N LYS A 163 -9.99 6.60 8.22
CA LYS A 163 -9.36 7.38 9.31
C LYS A 163 -9.97 7.02 10.65
N TRP A 164 -11.30 7.04 10.73
CA TRP A 164 -12.04 6.69 11.94
C TRP A 164 -11.77 5.25 12.40
N GLU A 165 -11.69 4.28 11.47
CA GLU A 165 -11.31 2.90 11.81
C GLU A 165 -9.93 2.83 12.46
N CYS A 166 -8.94 3.54 11.92
CA CYS A 166 -7.59 3.55 12.46
C CYS A 166 -7.53 4.22 13.84
N GLU A 167 -8.25 5.32 14.03
CA GLU A 167 -8.38 5.99 15.34
C GLU A 167 -9.03 5.08 16.37
N LEU A 168 -10.08 4.34 15.99
CA LEU A 168 -10.73 3.35 16.85
C LEU A 168 -9.78 2.21 17.23
N LEU A 169 -9.05 1.64 16.27
CA LEU A 169 -8.06 0.60 16.52
C LEU A 169 -6.95 1.08 17.47
N ALA A 170 -6.48 2.33 17.30
CA ALA A 170 -5.50 2.94 18.17
C ALA A 170 -6.00 3.12 19.62
N VAL A 171 -7.31 3.35 19.82
CA VAL A 171 -7.91 3.37 21.16
C VAL A 171 -8.00 1.97 21.76
N ILE A 172 -8.38 0.97 20.96
CA ILE A 172 -8.52 -0.43 21.40
C ILE A 172 -7.16 -1.03 21.79
N GLY A 173 -6.09 -0.70 21.07
CA GLY A 173 -4.74 -1.23 21.28
C GLY A 173 -4.04 -0.73 22.56
N LYS A 174 -4.52 0.35 23.20
CA LYS A 174 -3.93 0.95 24.41
C LYS A 174 -4.24 0.21 25.73
N LYS A 175 -4.40 -1.11 25.68
CA LYS A 175 -4.67 -1.92 26.89
C LYS A 175 -3.42 -2.21 27.71
#